data_AF-A0A1V9WAU2-F1
#
_entry.id   AF-A0A1V9WAU2-F1
#
_cell.length_a   1.000
_cell.length_b   1.000
_cell.length_c   1.000
_cell.angle_alpha   90.00
_cell.angle_beta   90.00
_cell.angle_gamma   90.00
#
_symmetry.space_group_name_H-M   'P 1'
#
loop_
_entity.id
_entity.type
_entity.pdbx_description
1 polymer ?
#
loop_
_entity_poly.entity_id
_entity_poly.type
_entity_poly.pdbx_seq_one_letter_code
_entity_poly.pdbx_strand_id
1 'polypeptide(L)'
;MYEAFDNKFSLSTSKEKKLLSLSSGGWIGIINQKQQNKTFLILHTNKKEGTRYSLDLLEEYIKGCFLALTLLEYKRFELKDVCLPVIGRKGIETEHHLVAINMMIQYATNWLRDTSCCEKLSYFLYVQQDNDVWMNSLEKALKGTNIAPDFDEIIRNLRKKIVSEINNISVKNDFYTSTLNGIKQELEKREDSSRNVAVLCRSLIIEINKDICRIAGMPVSSFRKNIIEIKRNKVVEEWMINHFIILYEYNEDRRDNIPLYGPKTLEKDDIAIMYFTLLRVIKFLNKMLPKRMNVE
;
A
#
# COMPACT_ATOMS: atom_id res chain seq x y z
N MET A 1 -5.92 31.89 19.59
CA MET A 1 -7.22 32.55 19.36
C MET A 1 -7.82 31.87 18.14
N TYR A 2 -8.59 30.79 18.35
CA TYR A 2 -9.28 30.06 17.29
C TYR A 2 -10.75 30.03 17.70
N GLU A 3 -11.58 30.57 16.81
CA GLU A 3 -13.01 30.73 17.00
C GLU A 3 -13.62 29.44 17.52
N ALA A 4 -14.18 29.52 18.73
CA ALA A 4 -15.09 28.51 19.22
C ALA A 4 -16.15 28.28 18.13
N PHE A 5 -16.48 27.02 17.87
CA PHE A 5 -17.61 26.61 17.03
C PHE A 5 -18.92 27.20 17.61
N ASP A 6 -19.17 28.48 17.35
CA ASP A 6 -20.36 29.22 17.74
C ASP A 6 -21.39 29.24 16.61
N ASN A 7 -21.34 28.24 15.73
CA ASN A 7 -22.45 27.89 14.88
C ASN A 7 -23.36 26.97 15.68
N LYS A 8 -24.40 27.55 16.30
CA LYS A 8 -25.58 26.83 16.78
C LYS A 8 -25.90 25.69 15.79
N PHE A 9 -25.62 24.45 16.19
CA PHE A 9 -25.96 23.25 15.43
C PHE A 9 -27.50 23.14 15.43
N SER A 10 -28.14 23.85 14.52
CA SER A 10 -29.60 23.90 14.39
C SER A 10 -30.06 22.64 13.66
N LEU A 11 -30.24 21.55 14.40
CA LEU A 11 -30.96 20.35 13.95
C LEU A 11 -32.48 20.58 13.85
N SER A 12 -32.97 21.78 14.22
CA SER A 12 -34.38 22.05 14.51
C SER A 12 -35.35 21.87 13.32
N THR A 13 -34.86 21.75 12.09
CA THR A 13 -35.70 21.50 10.90
C THR A 13 -35.58 20.08 10.34
N SER A 14 -34.62 19.28 10.80
CA SER A 14 -34.32 17.97 10.20
C SER A 14 -34.93 16.84 11.03
N LYS A 15 -35.80 16.02 10.42
CA LYS A 15 -36.42 14.87 11.10
C LYS A 15 -35.39 13.74 11.27
N GLU A 16 -35.08 13.44 12.52
CA GLU A 16 -34.32 12.24 12.87
C GLU A 16 -35.15 10.97 12.66
N LYS A 17 -34.52 9.94 12.10
CA LYS A 17 -35.12 8.61 11.93
C LYS A 17 -34.33 7.60 12.73
N LYS A 18 -35.03 6.74 13.47
CA LYS A 18 -34.41 5.59 14.14
C LYS A 18 -33.98 4.53 13.13
N LEU A 19 -32.72 4.10 13.20
CA LEU A 19 -32.14 3.03 12.37
C LEU A 19 -32.08 1.69 13.11
N LEU A 20 -31.60 1.70 14.34
CA LEU A 20 -31.29 0.49 15.12
C LEU A 20 -31.61 0.73 16.61
N SER A 21 -32.16 -0.29 17.29
CA SER A 21 -32.25 -0.31 18.76
C SER A 21 -31.04 -1.04 19.34
N LEU A 22 -30.52 -0.56 20.47
CA LEU A 22 -29.45 -1.21 21.22
C LEU A 22 -30.06 -1.99 22.39
N SER A 23 -29.46 -3.11 22.75
CA SER A 23 -29.90 -3.99 23.84
C SER A 23 -29.84 -3.30 25.21
N SER A 24 -28.90 -2.37 25.42
CA SER A 24 -28.81 -1.58 26.66
C SER A 24 -29.92 -0.52 26.84
N GLY A 25 -30.93 -0.48 25.95
CA GLY A 25 -31.99 0.52 25.98
C GLY A 25 -31.65 1.84 25.28
N GLY A 26 -30.55 1.91 24.53
CA GLY A 26 -30.21 3.03 23.62
C GLY A 26 -30.70 2.80 22.19
N TRP A 27 -30.41 3.73 21.28
CA TRP A 27 -30.69 3.55 19.85
C TRP A 27 -29.78 4.41 18.97
N ILE A 28 -29.71 4.06 17.70
CA ILE A 28 -28.96 4.81 16.69
C ILE A 28 -29.91 5.42 15.69
N GLY A 29 -29.77 6.72 15.50
CA GLY A 29 -30.56 7.54 14.60
C GLY A 29 -29.76 8.06 13.43
N ILE A 30 -30.49 8.55 12.43
CA ILE A 30 -29.95 9.22 11.26
C ILE A 30 -30.67 10.54 11.01
N ILE A 31 -29.88 11.56 10.70
CA ILE A 31 -30.36 12.84 10.19
C ILE A 31 -29.75 13.07 8.80
N ASN A 32 -30.61 13.26 7.80
CA ASN A 32 -30.19 13.58 6.44
C ASN A 32 -30.34 15.08 6.20
N GLN A 33 -29.24 15.80 6.16
CA GLN A 33 -29.21 17.22 5.86
C GLN A 33 -29.00 17.43 4.36
N LYS A 34 -30.10 17.34 3.59
CA LYS A 34 -30.08 17.41 2.12
C LYS A 34 -29.37 18.66 1.58
N GLN A 35 -29.52 19.80 2.25
CA GLN A 35 -28.90 21.07 1.83
C GLN A 35 -27.36 21.03 1.83
N GLN A 36 -26.75 20.23 2.71
CA GLN A 36 -25.29 20.11 2.80
C GLN A 36 -24.76 18.81 2.20
N ASN A 37 -25.65 17.97 1.64
CA ASN A 37 -25.35 16.59 1.24
C ASN A 37 -24.62 15.80 2.34
N LYS A 38 -25.06 15.97 3.60
CA LYS A 38 -24.47 15.32 4.78
C LYS A 38 -25.48 14.42 5.46
N THR A 39 -24.97 13.31 5.96
CA THR A 39 -25.70 12.34 6.75
C THR A 39 -25.03 12.24 8.11
N PHE A 40 -25.81 12.44 9.18
CA PHE A 40 -25.32 12.34 10.54
C PHE A 40 -25.88 11.08 11.18
N LEU A 41 -24.98 10.26 11.73
CA LEU A 41 -25.32 9.15 12.59
C LEU A 41 -25.31 9.63 14.04
N ILE A 42 -26.38 9.37 14.79
CA ILE A 42 -26.54 9.84 16.16
C ILE A 42 -26.72 8.64 17.08
N LEU A 43 -25.87 8.55 18.11
CA LEU A 43 -25.99 7.55 19.16
C LEU A 43 -26.75 8.12 20.35
N HIS A 44 -27.95 7.59 20.61
CA HIS A 44 -28.72 7.88 21.80
C HIS A 44 -28.44 6.83 22.87
N THR A 45 -27.69 7.21 23.90
CA THR A 45 -27.30 6.28 24.98
C THR A 45 -28.38 6.15 26.06
N ASN A 46 -29.34 7.09 26.12
CA ASN A 46 -30.34 7.21 27.18
C ASN A 46 -29.74 7.25 28.60
N LYS A 47 -28.46 7.60 28.72
CA LYS A 47 -27.78 7.82 30.00
C LYS A 47 -27.80 9.30 30.36
N LYS A 48 -27.77 9.58 31.67
CA LYS A 48 -27.62 10.94 32.18
C LYS A 48 -26.24 11.46 31.82
N GLU A 49 -26.12 12.76 31.58
CA GLU A 49 -24.82 13.40 31.40
C GLU A 49 -23.90 13.09 32.59
N GLY A 50 -22.62 12.80 32.31
CA GLY A 50 -21.63 12.43 33.33
C GLY A 50 -21.64 10.95 33.74
N THR A 51 -22.60 10.15 33.24
CA THR A 51 -22.58 8.69 33.47
C THR A 51 -21.33 8.08 32.85
N ARG A 52 -20.62 7.24 33.64
CA ARG A 52 -19.53 6.40 33.14
C ARG A 52 -20.09 5.15 32.48
N TYR A 53 -19.54 4.80 31.33
CA TYR A 53 -19.86 3.59 30.58
C TYR A 53 -18.90 2.47 30.96
N SER A 54 -19.42 1.26 31.14
CA SER A 54 -18.59 0.05 31.20
C SER A 54 -18.00 -0.27 29.82
N LEU A 55 -16.96 -1.10 29.78
CA LEU A 55 -16.38 -1.58 28.52
C LEU A 55 -17.40 -2.30 27.64
N ASP A 56 -18.22 -3.17 28.22
CA ASP A 56 -19.26 -3.92 27.46
C ASP A 56 -20.27 -2.97 26.81
N LEU A 57 -20.68 -1.94 27.54
CA LEU A 57 -21.63 -0.95 27.03
C LEU A 57 -21.00 -0.09 25.93
N LEU A 58 -19.73 0.25 26.08
CA LEU A 58 -18.98 0.99 25.07
C LEU A 58 -18.77 0.16 23.80
N GLU A 59 -18.44 -1.13 23.94
CA GLU A 59 -18.32 -2.05 22.82
C GLU A 59 -19.64 -2.18 22.06
N GLU A 60 -20.77 -2.32 22.77
CA GLU A 60 -22.09 -2.34 22.15
C GLU A 60 -22.36 -1.08 21.33
N TYR A 61 -22.00 0.09 21.85
CA TYR A 61 -22.16 1.37 21.16
C TYR A 61 -21.31 1.47 19.90
N ILE A 62 -20.03 1.09 19.98
CA ILE A 62 -19.11 1.08 18.84
C ILE A 62 -19.63 0.10 17.77
N LYS A 63 -19.96 -1.13 18.18
CA LYS A 63 -20.49 -2.17 17.29
C LYS A 63 -21.80 -1.74 16.63
N GLY A 64 -22.69 -1.13 17.40
CA GLY A 64 -23.95 -0.58 16.91
C GLY A 64 -23.73 0.47 15.82
N CYS A 65 -22.77 1.38 15.99
CA CYS A 65 -22.43 2.39 15.00
C CYS A 65 -21.96 1.77 13.68
N PHE A 66 -21.04 0.80 13.72
CA PHE A 66 -20.58 0.13 12.50
C PHE A 66 -21.67 -0.72 11.85
N LEU A 67 -22.52 -1.40 12.63
CA LEU A 67 -23.69 -2.09 12.08
C LEU A 67 -24.65 -1.12 11.38
N ALA A 68 -24.84 0.08 11.93
CA ALA A 68 -25.67 1.10 11.31
C ALA A 68 -25.05 1.61 9.98
N LEU A 69 -23.72 1.72 9.87
CA LEU A 69 -23.04 2.02 8.61
C LEU A 69 -23.31 0.93 7.56
N THR A 70 -23.16 -0.36 7.91
CA THR A 70 -23.50 -1.47 7.02
C THR A 70 -24.96 -1.43 6.55
N LEU A 71 -25.90 -1.14 7.47
CA LEU A 71 -27.32 -1.02 7.13
C LEU A 71 -27.60 0.14 6.18
N LEU A 72 -26.84 1.24 6.27
CA LEU A 72 -26.97 2.38 5.37
C LEU A 72 -26.48 2.03 3.96
N GLU A 73 -25.34 1.35 3.83
CA GLU A 73 -24.87 0.86 2.52
C GLU A 73 -25.87 -0.12 1.90
N TYR A 74 -26.43 -1.03 2.69
CA TYR A 74 -27.49 -1.94 2.22
C TYR A 74 -28.72 -1.17 1.71
N LYS A 75 -29.04 -0.04 2.35
CA LYS A 75 -30.08 0.91 1.92
C LYS A 75 -29.64 1.83 0.77
N ARG A 76 -28.53 1.52 0.11
CA ARG A 76 -27.97 2.23 -1.05
C ARG A 76 -27.47 3.65 -0.74
N PHE A 77 -27.05 3.92 0.49
CA PHE A 77 -26.28 5.13 0.78
C PHE A 77 -24.83 4.91 0.33
N GLU A 78 -24.30 5.82 -0.50
CA GLU A 78 -22.90 5.82 -0.89
C GLU A 78 -22.07 6.55 0.17
N LEU A 79 -21.42 5.79 1.05
CA LEU A 79 -20.63 6.31 2.17
C LEU A 79 -19.15 6.47 1.80
N LYS A 80 -18.84 7.38 0.87
CA LYS A 80 -17.46 7.55 0.36
C LYS A 80 -16.45 8.07 1.39
N ASP A 81 -16.85 9.07 2.17
CA ASP A 81 -16.03 9.67 3.25
C ASP A 81 -16.83 9.60 4.55
N VAL A 82 -16.35 8.78 5.49
CA VAL A 82 -16.98 8.59 6.79
C VAL A 82 -16.12 9.23 7.86
N CYS A 83 -16.78 10.06 8.67
CA CYS A 83 -16.16 10.79 9.76
C CYS A 83 -16.74 10.30 11.08
N LEU A 84 -15.91 9.69 11.92
CA LEU A 84 -16.31 9.23 13.24
C LEU A 84 -15.77 10.19 14.31
N PRO A 85 -16.61 10.65 15.25
CA PRO A 85 -16.11 11.34 16.43
C PRO A 85 -15.34 10.34 17.27
N VAL A 86 -14.20 10.76 17.81
CA VAL A 86 -13.51 9.96 18.81
C VAL A 86 -14.35 9.99 20.08
N ILE A 87 -14.84 8.83 20.49
CA ILE A 87 -15.49 8.65 21.79
C ILE A 87 -14.38 8.71 22.85
N GLY A 88 -13.85 9.92 23.11
CA GLY A 88 -12.62 10.12 23.87
C GLY A 88 -12.85 10.90 25.17
N ARG A 89 -12.55 10.24 26.30
CA ARG A 89 -12.57 10.70 27.71
C ARG A 89 -13.94 10.95 28.37
N LYS A 90 -14.92 11.57 27.72
CA LYS A 90 -16.17 11.93 28.42
C LYS A 90 -17.04 10.67 28.64
N GLY A 91 -17.08 10.19 29.89
CA GLY A 91 -17.87 9.02 30.30
C GLY A 91 -17.13 7.69 30.20
N ILE A 92 -15.81 7.66 30.03
CA ILE A 92 -15.00 6.43 30.06
C ILE A 92 -13.91 6.59 31.13
N GLU A 93 -13.59 5.53 31.85
CA GLU A 93 -12.47 5.55 32.81
C GLU A 93 -11.13 5.63 32.07
N THR A 94 -10.16 6.35 32.65
CA THR A 94 -8.87 6.62 31.97
C THR A 94 -8.17 5.34 31.52
N GLU A 95 -8.24 4.28 32.33
CA GLU A 95 -7.69 2.95 32.03
C GLU A 95 -8.37 2.25 30.85
N HIS A 96 -9.65 2.52 30.60
CA HIS A 96 -10.43 1.95 29.50
C HIS A 96 -10.24 2.70 28.18
N HIS A 97 -9.55 3.85 28.18
CA HIS A 97 -9.40 4.67 26.99
C HIS A 97 -8.64 3.96 25.86
N LEU A 98 -7.50 3.32 26.17
CA LEU A 98 -6.73 2.58 25.16
C LEU A 98 -7.51 1.39 24.60
N VAL A 99 -8.27 0.70 25.45
CA VAL A 99 -9.13 -0.42 25.05
C VAL A 99 -10.20 0.05 24.08
N ALA A 100 -10.85 1.17 24.38
CA ALA A 100 -11.85 1.79 23.51
C ALA A 100 -11.31 2.17 22.13
N ILE A 101 -10.10 2.76 22.09
CA ILE A 101 -9.40 3.10 20.84
C ILE A 101 -9.17 1.84 20.01
N ASN A 102 -8.63 0.79 20.62
CA ASN A 102 -8.36 -0.47 19.94
C ASN A 102 -9.65 -1.14 19.43
N MET A 103 -10.73 -1.10 20.21
CA MET A 103 -12.05 -1.58 19.77
C MET A 103 -12.55 -0.79 18.56
N MET A 104 -12.50 0.56 18.59
CA MET A 104 -12.94 1.39 17.46
C MET A 104 -12.15 1.05 16.18
N ILE A 105 -10.83 0.89 16.29
CA ILE A 105 -9.97 0.54 15.15
C ILE A 105 -10.27 -0.87 14.65
N GLN A 106 -10.48 -1.85 15.54
CA GLN A 106 -10.83 -3.21 15.17
C GLN A 106 -12.17 -3.27 14.42
N TYR A 107 -13.22 -2.62 14.93
CA TYR A 107 -14.52 -2.61 14.26
C TYR A 107 -14.47 -1.82 12.93
N ALA A 108 -13.70 -0.74 12.87
CA ALA A 108 -13.46 -0.02 11.62
C ALA A 108 -12.75 -0.88 10.57
N THR A 109 -11.64 -1.52 10.93
CA THR A 109 -10.87 -2.36 10.00
C THR A 109 -11.68 -3.54 9.49
N ASN A 110 -12.54 -4.14 10.33
CA ASN A 110 -13.46 -5.17 9.90
C ASN A 110 -14.51 -4.62 8.91
N TRP A 111 -15.15 -3.50 9.24
CA TRP A 111 -16.15 -2.89 8.37
C TRP A 111 -15.57 -2.42 7.03
N LEU A 112 -14.35 -1.86 7.03
CA LEU A 112 -13.64 -1.41 5.83
C LEU A 112 -13.26 -2.56 4.88
N ARG A 113 -13.21 -3.82 5.34
CA ARG A 113 -13.01 -4.98 4.46
C ARG A 113 -14.27 -5.34 3.68
N ASP A 114 -15.44 -5.02 4.23
CA ASP A 114 -16.73 -5.45 3.71
C ASP A 114 -17.48 -4.33 2.96
N THR A 115 -17.12 -3.07 3.20
CA THR A 115 -17.70 -1.91 2.49
C THR A 115 -17.37 -1.95 1.00
N SER A 116 -18.35 -1.52 0.19
CA SER A 116 -18.21 -1.49 -1.28
C SER A 116 -17.89 -0.11 -1.85
N CYS A 117 -18.00 0.94 -1.03
CA CYS A 117 -17.97 2.33 -1.52
C CYS A 117 -17.17 3.30 -0.66
N CYS A 118 -16.72 2.91 0.54
CA CYS A 118 -15.94 3.78 1.40
C CYS A 118 -14.50 3.90 0.89
N GLU A 119 -14.12 5.14 0.55
CA GLU A 119 -12.77 5.49 0.10
C GLU A 119 -11.91 5.99 1.28
N LYS A 120 -12.56 6.54 2.30
CA LYS A 120 -11.89 7.20 3.42
C LYS A 120 -12.69 7.11 4.73
N LEU A 121 -12.00 6.74 5.80
CA LEU A 121 -12.49 6.80 7.18
C LEU A 121 -11.59 7.71 8.00
N SER A 122 -12.17 8.74 8.62
CA SER A 122 -11.45 9.72 9.42
C SER A 122 -11.94 9.71 10.87
N TYR A 123 -11.02 9.79 11.83
CA TYR A 123 -11.32 9.98 13.24
C TYR A 123 -11.05 11.44 13.65
N PHE A 124 -12.04 12.08 14.27
CA PHE A 124 -11.89 13.45 14.79
C PHE A 124 -11.44 13.42 16.25
N LEU A 125 -10.17 13.75 16.47
CA LEU A 125 -9.55 13.86 17.80
C LEU A 125 -9.81 15.25 18.40
N TYR A 126 -10.39 15.28 19.60
CA TYR A 126 -10.61 16.53 20.34
C TYR A 126 -9.36 16.98 21.12
N VAL A 127 -8.56 16.02 21.61
CA VAL A 127 -7.37 16.27 22.42
C VAL A 127 -6.12 15.90 21.62
N GLN A 128 -5.25 16.88 21.37
CA GLN A 128 -4.03 16.68 20.59
C GLN A 128 -3.09 15.63 21.20
N GLN A 129 -3.06 15.51 22.53
CA GLN A 129 -2.23 14.52 23.24
C GLN A 129 -2.60 13.07 22.92
N ASP A 130 -3.83 12.82 22.46
CA ASP A 130 -4.27 11.46 22.13
C ASP A 130 -3.79 11.03 20.72
N ASN A 131 -3.21 11.95 19.93
CA ASN A 131 -2.76 11.65 18.56
C ASN A 131 -1.73 10.53 18.52
N ASP A 132 -0.71 10.58 19.38
CA ASP A 132 0.33 9.54 19.41
C ASP A 132 -0.23 8.18 19.80
N VAL A 133 -1.21 8.15 20.72
CA VAL A 133 -1.88 6.91 21.14
C VAL A 133 -2.66 6.31 19.97
N TRP A 134 -3.43 7.13 19.26
CA TRP A 134 -4.20 6.71 18.09
C TRP A 134 -3.30 6.24 16.95
N MET A 135 -2.24 6.99 16.62
CA MET A 135 -1.30 6.62 15.56
C MET A 135 -0.60 5.30 15.88
N ASN A 136 -0.15 5.10 17.12
CA ASN A 136 0.46 3.84 17.54
C ASN A 136 -0.52 2.66 17.48
N SER A 137 -1.78 2.85 17.90
CA SER A 137 -2.81 1.81 17.82
C SER A 137 -3.19 1.49 16.37
N LEU A 138 -3.30 2.49 15.50
CA LEU A 138 -3.55 2.31 14.07
C LEU A 138 -2.39 1.56 13.41
N GLU A 139 -1.14 1.97 13.66
CA GLU A 139 0.03 1.25 13.17
C GLU A 139 0.06 -0.19 13.65
N LYS A 140 -0.27 -0.46 14.92
CA LYS A 140 -0.33 -1.83 15.45
C LYS A 140 -1.42 -2.65 14.80
N ALA A 141 -2.61 -2.09 14.59
CA ALA A 141 -3.70 -2.78 13.91
C ALA A 141 -3.37 -3.07 12.43
N LEU A 142 -2.70 -2.14 11.76
CA LEU A 142 -2.23 -2.31 10.38
C LEU A 142 -1.02 -3.27 10.28
N LYS A 143 -0.14 -3.31 11.28
CA LYS A 143 0.98 -4.28 11.36
C LYS A 143 0.50 -5.68 11.78
N GLY A 144 -0.53 -5.77 12.63
CA GLY A 144 -1.15 -7.02 13.08
C GLY A 144 -2.14 -7.61 12.08
N THR A 145 -2.56 -6.84 11.09
CA THR A 145 -3.17 -7.36 9.87
C THR A 145 -2.05 -7.80 8.93
N ASN A 146 -1.50 -9.00 9.17
CA ASN A 146 -0.80 -9.76 8.14
C ASN A 146 -1.78 -10.05 7.00
N ILE A 147 -2.06 -9.05 6.16
CA ILE A 147 -2.27 -9.31 4.76
C ILE A 147 -0.87 -9.71 4.32
N ALA A 148 -0.58 -11.02 4.37
CA ALA A 148 0.57 -11.55 3.65
C ALA A 148 0.50 -10.91 2.27
N PRO A 149 1.56 -10.22 1.81
CA PRO A 149 1.52 -9.56 0.52
C PRO A 149 1.01 -10.58 -0.48
N ASP A 150 -0.05 -10.26 -1.21
CA ASP A 150 -0.47 -11.11 -2.30
C ASP A 150 0.62 -11.02 -3.36
N PHE A 151 1.65 -11.83 -3.18
CA PHE A 151 2.81 -11.84 -4.05
C PHE A 151 2.39 -12.22 -5.47
N ASP A 152 1.32 -12.98 -5.66
CA ASP A 152 0.78 -13.25 -7.00
C ASP A 152 0.24 -11.98 -7.64
N GLU A 153 -0.53 -11.18 -6.91
CA GLU A 153 -0.99 -9.88 -7.39
C GLU A 153 0.17 -8.90 -7.63
N ILE A 154 1.14 -8.83 -6.71
CA ILE A 154 2.33 -7.97 -6.85
C ILE A 154 3.12 -8.37 -8.09
N ILE A 155 3.42 -9.65 -8.27
CA ILE A 155 4.12 -10.19 -9.43
C ILE A 155 3.35 -9.89 -10.71
N ARG A 156 2.02 -10.12 -10.73
CA ARG A 156 1.15 -9.81 -11.87
C ARG A 156 1.19 -8.32 -12.24
N ASN A 157 1.15 -7.44 -11.25
CA ASN A 157 1.22 -5.99 -11.46
C ASN A 157 2.61 -5.54 -11.93
N LEU A 158 3.68 -6.16 -11.41
CA LEU A 158 5.04 -5.91 -11.86
C LEU A 158 5.25 -6.37 -13.30
N ARG A 159 4.77 -7.57 -13.69
CA ARG A 159 4.82 -8.08 -15.08
C ARG A 159 4.21 -7.05 -16.04
N LYS A 160 2.99 -6.58 -15.76
CA LYS A 160 2.31 -5.55 -16.57
C LYS A 160 3.11 -4.25 -16.68
N LYS A 161 3.64 -3.76 -15.55
CA LYS A 161 4.43 -2.52 -15.53
C LYS A 161 5.74 -2.65 -16.32
N ILE A 162 6.45 -3.76 -16.18
CA ILE A 162 7.70 -4.01 -16.92
C ILE A 162 7.42 -4.08 -18.41
N VAL A 163 6.40 -4.85 -18.84
CA VAL A 163 6.00 -4.93 -20.25
C VAL A 163 5.64 -3.56 -20.80
N SER A 164 4.89 -2.75 -20.04
CA SER A 164 4.55 -1.38 -20.45
C SER A 164 5.79 -0.49 -20.61
N GLU A 165 6.76 -0.56 -19.70
CA GLU A 165 7.99 0.21 -19.81
C GLU A 165 8.87 -0.26 -20.97
N ILE A 166 8.92 -1.57 -21.24
CA ILE A 166 9.60 -2.12 -22.42
C ILE A 166 8.97 -1.60 -23.71
N ASN A 167 7.65 -1.55 -23.81
CA ASN A 167 6.95 -1.03 -25.00
C ASN A 167 7.25 0.46 -25.25
N ASN A 168 7.65 1.21 -24.22
CA ASN A 168 8.03 2.62 -24.35
C ASN A 168 9.49 2.81 -24.82
N ILE A 169 10.28 1.74 -24.91
CA ILE A 169 11.67 1.79 -25.34
C ILE A 169 11.73 1.61 -26.87
N SER A 170 12.19 2.65 -27.56
CA SER A 170 12.52 2.58 -28.99
C SER A 170 14.04 2.50 -29.16
N VAL A 171 14.56 1.33 -29.54
CA VAL A 171 15.99 1.08 -29.74
C VAL A 171 16.23 0.42 -31.09
N LYS A 172 17.22 0.91 -31.84
CA LYS A 172 17.64 0.35 -33.14
C LYS A 172 18.70 -0.76 -33.03
N ASN A 173 19.12 -1.11 -31.81
CA ASN A 173 20.14 -2.13 -31.57
C ASN A 173 19.49 -3.51 -31.41
N ASP A 174 19.86 -4.44 -32.30
CA ASP A 174 19.28 -5.80 -32.39
C ASP A 174 19.38 -6.59 -31.08
N PHE A 175 20.48 -6.45 -30.33
CA PHE A 175 20.63 -7.13 -29.04
C PHE A 175 19.57 -6.65 -28.03
N TYR A 176 19.38 -5.33 -27.91
CA TYR A 176 18.39 -4.77 -27.00
C TYR A 176 16.97 -5.12 -27.44
N THR A 177 16.68 -5.01 -28.73
CA THR A 177 15.38 -5.40 -29.29
C THR A 177 15.07 -6.87 -29.00
N SER A 178 16.01 -7.78 -29.29
CA SER A 178 15.83 -9.21 -29.04
C SER A 178 15.70 -9.53 -27.56
N THR A 179 16.58 -8.98 -26.71
CA THR A 179 16.59 -9.28 -25.27
C THR A 179 15.33 -8.75 -24.58
N LEU A 180 14.93 -7.51 -24.88
CA LEU A 180 13.73 -6.91 -24.30
C LEU A 180 12.45 -7.60 -24.78
N ASN A 181 12.38 -7.99 -26.06
CA ASN A 181 11.27 -8.80 -26.57
C ASN A 181 11.22 -10.18 -25.91
N GLY A 182 12.36 -10.82 -25.69
CA GLY A 182 12.44 -12.08 -24.95
C GLY A 182 11.90 -11.93 -23.52
N ILE A 183 12.33 -10.89 -22.79
CA ILE A 183 11.82 -10.62 -21.43
C ILE A 183 10.32 -10.42 -21.45
N LYS A 184 9.81 -9.61 -22.40
CA LYS A 184 8.38 -9.38 -22.57
C LYS A 184 7.61 -10.67 -22.78
N GLN A 185 8.05 -11.50 -23.73
CA GLN A 185 7.40 -12.78 -24.04
C GLN A 185 7.36 -13.71 -22.82
N GLU A 186 8.46 -13.82 -22.07
CA GLU A 186 8.47 -14.64 -20.86
C GLU A 186 7.54 -14.09 -19.78
N LEU A 187 7.48 -12.76 -19.57
CA LEU A 187 6.58 -12.14 -18.58
C LEU A 187 5.09 -12.26 -18.93
N GLU A 188 4.76 -12.37 -20.22
CA GLU A 188 3.39 -12.52 -20.73
C GLU A 188 2.86 -13.96 -20.65
N LYS A 189 3.74 -14.95 -20.40
CA LYS A 189 3.32 -16.36 -20.21
C LYS A 189 2.47 -16.51 -18.95
N ARG A 190 1.49 -17.42 -19.03
CA ARG A 190 0.63 -17.80 -17.90
C ARG A 190 1.38 -18.64 -16.86
N GLU A 191 2.33 -19.45 -17.31
CA GLU A 191 3.16 -20.30 -16.45
C GLU A 191 4.31 -19.51 -15.82
N ASP A 192 4.93 -20.05 -14.77
CA ASP A 192 6.10 -19.44 -14.16
C ASP A 192 7.34 -19.60 -15.06
N SER A 193 7.80 -18.47 -15.58
CA SER A 193 8.97 -18.31 -16.44
C SER A 193 10.08 -17.51 -15.75
N SER A 194 10.00 -17.32 -14.42
CA SER A 194 10.91 -16.49 -13.62
C SER A 194 12.40 -16.78 -13.89
N ARG A 195 12.77 -18.04 -14.05
CA ARG A 195 14.14 -18.46 -14.41
C ARG A 195 14.58 -17.96 -15.79
N ASN A 196 13.73 -18.07 -16.81
CA ASN A 196 14.06 -17.57 -18.15
C ASN A 196 14.21 -16.05 -18.13
N VAL A 197 13.34 -15.37 -17.38
CA VAL A 197 13.47 -13.91 -17.15
C VAL A 197 14.81 -13.60 -16.49
N ALA A 198 15.23 -14.34 -15.46
CA ALA A 198 16.52 -14.13 -14.80
C ALA A 198 17.73 -14.27 -15.76
N VAL A 199 17.71 -15.29 -16.62
CA VAL A 199 18.76 -15.48 -17.65
C VAL A 199 18.84 -14.27 -18.58
N LEU A 200 17.69 -13.81 -19.07
CA LEU A 200 17.62 -12.64 -19.96
C LEU A 200 18.03 -11.34 -19.25
N CYS A 201 17.65 -11.17 -17.98
CA CYS A 201 18.07 -10.06 -17.14
C CYS A 201 19.59 -9.98 -17.01
N ARG A 202 20.26 -11.13 -16.81
CA ARG A 202 21.72 -11.19 -16.72
C ARG A 202 22.38 -10.77 -18.03
N SER A 203 21.91 -11.26 -19.17
CA SER A 203 22.43 -10.83 -20.47
C SER A 203 22.24 -9.32 -20.67
N LEU A 204 21.05 -8.81 -20.33
CA LEU A 204 20.74 -7.39 -20.42
C LEU A 204 21.68 -6.56 -19.55
N ILE A 205 21.90 -6.94 -18.29
CA ILE A 205 22.70 -6.17 -17.34
C ILE A 205 24.18 -6.13 -17.72
N ILE A 206 24.70 -7.23 -18.30
CA ILE A 206 26.06 -7.30 -18.82
C ILE A 206 26.24 -6.28 -19.94
N GLU A 207 25.29 -6.20 -20.88
CA GLU A 207 25.42 -5.27 -22.00
C GLU A 207 25.23 -3.81 -21.57
N ILE A 208 24.27 -3.53 -20.68
CA ILE A 208 24.09 -2.19 -20.06
C ILE A 208 25.40 -1.74 -19.41
N ASN A 209 26.03 -2.64 -18.65
CA ASN A 209 27.26 -2.36 -17.94
C ASN A 209 28.43 -2.06 -18.90
N LYS A 210 28.56 -2.80 -20.01
CA LYS A 210 29.55 -2.46 -21.06
C LYS A 210 29.26 -1.10 -21.67
N ASP A 211 28.01 -0.78 -21.95
CA ASP A 211 27.63 0.49 -22.56
C ASP A 211 27.89 1.69 -21.65
N ILE A 212 27.67 1.54 -20.34
CA ILE A 212 28.06 2.57 -19.36
C ILE A 212 29.57 2.83 -19.44
N CYS A 213 30.40 1.79 -19.51
CA CYS A 213 31.84 1.96 -19.67
C CYS A 213 32.18 2.67 -20.98
N ARG A 214 31.59 2.25 -22.11
CA ARG A 214 31.82 2.88 -23.42
C ARG A 214 31.48 4.37 -23.41
N ILE A 215 30.31 4.73 -22.86
CA ILE A 215 29.83 6.13 -22.80
C ILE A 215 30.73 6.99 -21.90
N ALA A 216 31.25 6.42 -20.82
CA ALA A 216 32.15 7.11 -19.92
C ALA A 216 33.62 7.09 -20.38
N GLY A 217 33.94 6.52 -21.56
CA GLY A 217 35.31 6.41 -22.06
C GLY A 217 36.20 5.44 -21.25
N MET A 218 35.59 4.51 -20.51
CA MET A 218 36.30 3.54 -19.68
C MET A 218 36.56 2.22 -20.44
N PRO A 219 37.64 1.49 -20.11
CA PRO A 219 37.89 0.17 -20.68
C PRO A 219 36.73 -0.81 -20.41
N VAL A 220 36.32 -1.53 -21.45
CA VAL A 220 35.28 -2.58 -21.32
C VAL A 220 35.94 -3.90 -20.94
N SER A 221 35.50 -4.48 -19.82
CA SER A 221 36.01 -5.75 -19.27
C SER A 221 34.86 -6.65 -18.79
N SER A 222 35.16 -7.58 -17.86
CA SER A 222 34.14 -8.43 -17.22
C SER A 222 33.19 -7.60 -16.35
N PHE A 223 31.96 -8.10 -16.15
CA PHE A 223 30.93 -7.41 -15.37
C PHE A 223 31.45 -6.89 -14.03
N ARG A 224 32.11 -7.73 -13.23
CA ARG A 224 32.64 -7.34 -11.91
C ARG A 224 33.69 -6.23 -12.00
N LYS A 225 34.60 -6.29 -12.98
CA LYS A 225 35.63 -5.25 -13.18
C LYS A 225 35.01 -3.93 -13.60
N ASN A 226 34.05 -3.96 -14.52
CA ASN A 226 33.32 -2.77 -14.95
C ASN A 226 32.54 -2.14 -13.80
N ILE A 227 31.89 -2.93 -12.93
CA ILE A 227 31.18 -2.41 -11.75
C ILE A 227 32.13 -1.67 -10.81
N ILE A 228 33.34 -2.20 -10.59
CA ILE A 228 34.36 -1.52 -9.77
C ILE A 228 34.74 -0.17 -10.39
N GLU A 229 34.98 -0.13 -11.70
CA GLU A 229 35.33 1.12 -12.39
C GLU A 229 34.16 2.12 -12.40
N ILE A 230 32.92 1.67 -12.64
CA ILE A 230 31.72 2.53 -12.57
C ILE A 230 31.55 3.13 -11.18
N LYS A 231 31.76 2.35 -10.11
CA LYS A 231 31.72 2.84 -8.73
C LYS A 231 32.82 3.87 -8.47
N ARG A 232 34.06 3.54 -8.85
CA ARG A 232 35.24 4.39 -8.63
C ARG A 232 35.10 5.75 -9.31
N ASN A 233 34.58 5.75 -10.54
CA ASN A 233 34.41 6.96 -11.35
C ASN A 233 33.05 7.65 -11.12
N LYS A 234 32.21 7.13 -10.22
CA LYS A 234 30.87 7.68 -9.88
C LYS A 234 29.99 7.96 -11.10
N VAL A 235 30.07 7.11 -12.12
CA VAL A 235 29.32 7.27 -13.38
C VAL A 235 27.83 6.98 -13.17
N VAL A 236 27.51 6.10 -12.22
CA VAL A 236 26.15 5.71 -11.84
C VAL A 236 26.04 5.72 -10.33
N GLU A 237 24.89 6.15 -9.82
CA GLU A 237 24.59 6.14 -8.38
C GLU A 237 24.69 4.74 -7.78
N GLU A 238 25.22 4.65 -6.56
CA GLU A 238 25.53 3.36 -5.93
C GLU A 238 24.30 2.47 -5.73
N TRP A 239 23.14 3.07 -5.42
CA TRP A 239 21.89 2.31 -5.28
C TRP A 239 21.49 1.62 -6.59
N MET A 240 21.78 2.21 -7.74
CA MET A 240 21.48 1.61 -9.05
C MET A 240 22.43 0.47 -9.38
N ILE A 241 23.69 0.59 -8.97
CA ILE A 241 24.69 -0.46 -9.10
C ILE A 241 24.28 -1.71 -8.31
N ASN A 242 23.68 -1.55 -7.13
CA ASN A 242 23.16 -2.67 -6.35
C ASN A 242 22.09 -3.46 -7.11
N HIS A 243 21.18 -2.77 -7.83
CA HIS A 243 20.20 -3.46 -8.67
C HIS A 243 20.86 -4.21 -9.83
N PHE A 244 21.96 -3.71 -10.40
CA PHE A 244 22.70 -4.44 -11.43
C PHE A 244 23.30 -5.73 -10.88
N ILE A 245 23.89 -5.67 -9.68
CA ILE A 245 24.48 -6.83 -9.01
C ILE A 245 23.39 -7.86 -8.69
N ILE A 246 22.24 -7.43 -8.15
CA ILE A 246 21.11 -8.32 -7.84
C ILE A 246 20.69 -9.10 -9.08
N LEU A 247 20.41 -8.43 -10.22
CA LEU A 247 20.00 -9.13 -11.44
C LEU A 247 21.10 -10.02 -12.04
N TYR A 248 22.37 -9.67 -11.86
CA TYR A 248 23.49 -10.47 -12.34
C TYR A 248 23.63 -11.79 -11.57
N GLU A 249 23.53 -11.73 -10.24
CA GLU A 249 23.72 -12.88 -9.34
C GLU A 249 22.45 -13.74 -9.19
N TYR A 250 21.28 -13.25 -9.62
CA TYR A 250 19.99 -13.97 -9.53
C TYR A 250 19.93 -15.25 -10.39
N ASN A 251 20.86 -15.45 -11.32
CA ASN A 251 20.85 -16.60 -12.22
C ASN A 251 21.69 -17.77 -11.67
N GLU A 252 20.99 -18.83 -11.24
CA GLU A 252 21.54 -20.17 -10.99
C GLU A 252 21.81 -20.92 -12.30
N ASP A 253 22.70 -20.43 -13.16
CA ASP A 253 23.15 -21.25 -14.28
C ASP A 253 23.98 -22.42 -13.73
N ARG A 254 23.35 -23.59 -13.71
CA ARG A 254 23.95 -24.94 -13.73
C ARG A 254 25.21 -25.08 -12.90
N ARG A 255 25.05 -25.43 -11.62
CA ARG A 255 26.01 -26.31 -10.97
C ARG A 255 25.23 -27.41 -10.30
N ASP A 256 25.71 -28.63 -10.40
CA ASP A 256 25.29 -29.79 -9.61
C ASP A 256 25.54 -29.60 -8.09
N ASN A 257 25.67 -28.35 -7.64
CA ASN A 257 25.90 -27.96 -6.28
C ASN A 257 24.56 -27.71 -5.62
N ILE A 258 23.98 -28.78 -5.06
CA ILE A 258 22.91 -28.64 -4.09
C ILE A 258 23.42 -27.67 -3.00
N PRO A 259 22.75 -26.53 -2.76
CA PRO A 259 23.21 -25.58 -1.76
C PRO A 259 23.27 -26.28 -0.39
N LEU A 260 24.38 -26.08 0.34
CA LEU A 260 24.54 -26.59 1.71
C LEU A 260 23.53 -25.96 2.68
N TYR A 261 23.09 -24.73 2.39
CA TYR A 261 22.15 -23.95 3.19
C TYR A 261 21.24 -23.13 2.27
N GLY A 262 19.96 -22.97 2.64
CA GLY A 262 18.96 -22.17 1.91
C GLY A 262 17.94 -22.99 1.11
N PRO A 263 16.88 -22.35 0.58
CA PRO A 263 15.84 -23.01 -0.20
C PRO A 263 16.38 -23.47 -1.56
N LYS A 264 15.85 -24.59 -2.06
CA LYS A 264 16.24 -25.19 -3.37
C LYS A 264 15.61 -24.51 -4.58
N THR A 265 14.63 -23.66 -4.33
CA THR A 265 13.80 -23.00 -5.35
C THR A 265 13.50 -21.60 -4.88
N LEU A 266 13.33 -20.69 -5.85
CA LEU A 266 12.91 -19.32 -5.59
C LEU A 266 11.50 -19.30 -5.00
N GLU A 267 11.33 -18.52 -3.93
CA GLU A 267 10.02 -18.22 -3.37
C GLU A 267 9.40 -17.00 -4.08
N LYS A 268 8.10 -16.74 -3.86
CA LYS A 268 7.37 -15.70 -4.59
C LYS A 268 7.87 -14.29 -4.24
N ASP A 269 8.30 -14.08 -3.01
CA ASP A 269 8.91 -12.84 -2.55
C ASP A 269 10.26 -12.58 -3.25
N ASP A 270 11.08 -13.62 -3.44
CA ASP A 270 12.30 -13.52 -4.26
C ASP A 270 11.98 -13.05 -5.67
N ILE A 271 10.95 -13.64 -6.31
CA ILE A 271 10.53 -13.30 -7.68
C ILE A 271 10.05 -11.85 -7.74
N ALA A 272 9.30 -11.40 -6.73
CA ALA A 272 8.83 -10.03 -6.63
C ALA A 272 10.01 -9.04 -6.52
N ILE A 273 11.05 -9.37 -5.74
CA ILE A 273 12.27 -8.56 -5.62
C ILE A 273 13.02 -8.48 -6.95
N MET A 274 13.14 -9.61 -7.66
CA MET A 274 13.76 -9.63 -8.99
C MET A 274 13.00 -8.72 -9.96
N TYR A 275 11.68 -8.86 -10.05
CA TYR A 275 10.88 -8.06 -10.98
C TYR A 275 10.86 -6.58 -10.61
N PHE A 276 10.86 -6.24 -9.33
CA PHE A 276 11.01 -4.86 -8.90
C PHE A 276 12.38 -4.28 -9.33
N THR A 277 13.44 -5.06 -9.15
CA THR A 277 14.80 -4.70 -9.57
C THR A 277 14.89 -4.52 -11.08
N LEU A 278 14.31 -5.45 -11.86
CA LEU A 278 14.20 -5.37 -13.30
C LEU A 278 13.47 -4.10 -13.74
N LEU A 279 12.33 -3.78 -13.12
CA LEU A 279 11.57 -2.56 -13.43
C LEU A 279 12.42 -1.30 -13.25
N ARG A 280 13.23 -1.22 -12.18
CA ARG A 280 14.14 -0.10 -11.94
C ARG A 280 15.21 0.01 -13.03
N VAL A 281 15.79 -1.13 -13.43
CA VAL A 281 16.80 -1.20 -14.50
C VAL A 281 16.21 -0.82 -15.87
N ILE A 282 15.02 -1.29 -16.22
CA ILE A 282 14.35 -0.92 -17.48
C ILE A 282 14.05 0.58 -17.51
N LYS A 283 13.58 1.16 -16.41
CA LYS A 283 13.38 2.62 -16.31
C LYS A 283 14.67 3.40 -16.43
N PHE A 284 15.76 2.90 -15.85
CA PHE A 284 17.09 3.49 -16.00
C PHE A 284 17.54 3.43 -17.46
N LEU A 285 17.40 2.27 -18.10
CA LEU A 285 17.74 2.06 -19.50
C LEU A 285 16.96 3.03 -20.39
N ASN A 286 15.65 3.19 -20.20
CA ASN A 286 14.83 4.14 -20.96
C ASN A 286 15.30 5.60 -20.82
N LYS A 287 15.88 5.98 -19.67
CA LYS A 287 16.50 7.32 -19.49
C LYS A 287 17.90 7.42 -20.09
N MET A 288 18.64 6.31 -20.14
CA MET A 288 20.00 6.23 -20.67
C MET A 288 20.01 6.23 -22.21
N LEU A 289 19.07 5.52 -22.84
CA LEU A 289 19.03 5.32 -24.30
C LEU A 289 18.84 6.59 -25.14
N PRO A 290 18.07 7.62 -24.73
CA PRO A 290 18.03 8.90 -25.43
C PRO A 290 19.41 9.57 -25.53
N LYS A 291 20.33 9.30 -24.59
CA LYS A 291 21.72 9.77 -24.68
C LYS A 291 22.55 9.04 -25.75
N ARG A 292 22.05 7.93 -26.32
CA ARG A 292 22.66 7.24 -27.48
C ARG A 292 22.36 7.90 -28.82
N MET A 293 21.27 8.69 -28.92
CA MET A 293 20.84 9.25 -30.21
C MET A 293 21.55 10.56 -30.59
N ASN A 294 22.43 11.08 -29.73
CA ASN A 294 23.22 12.29 -29.99
C ASN A 294 24.74 12.02 -30.10
N VAL A 295 25.14 10.77 -30.31
CA VAL A 295 26.54 10.42 -30.58
C VAL A 295 26.57 9.64 -31.88
N GLU A 296 26.54 10.39 -32.99
CA GLU A 296 27.16 9.97 -34.26
C GLU A 296 28.67 10.20 -34.16
#